data_AF-A0A6L6J0U6-F1
#
_entry.id   AF-A0A6L6J0U6-F1
#
_cell.length_a   1.000
_cell.length_b   1.000
_cell.length_c   1.000
_cell.angle_alpha   90.00
_cell.angle_beta   90.00
_cell.angle_gamma   90.00
#
_symmetry.space_group_name_H-M   'P 1'
#
loop_
_entity.id
_entity.type
_entity.pdbx_description
1 polymer ?
#
loop_
_entity_poly.entity_id
_entity_poly.type
_entity_poly.pdbx_seq_one_letter_code
_entity_poly.pdbx_strand_id
1 'polypeptide(L)' 'MAKTACSACAFYEDHVANSASTLSDSGLCRANPPVTQKDADTRGYWPVVQSSDWCGQYATSFAAE' A
#
# COMPACT_ATOMS: atom_id res chain seq x y z
N MET A 1 20.75 -6.61 5.26
CA MET A 1 20.12 -6.16 4.00
C MET A 1 18.84 -5.45 4.36
N ALA A 2 18.72 -4.14 4.14
CA ALA A 2 17.42 -3.49 4.12
C ALA A 2 16.69 -3.98 2.87
N LYS A 3 15.49 -4.55 3.01
CA LYS A 3 14.70 -4.92 1.84
C LYS A 3 14.05 -3.64 1.31
N THR A 4 14.48 -3.21 0.12
CA THR A 4 14.09 -1.94 -0.50
C THR A 4 12.95 -2.14 -1.51
N ALA A 5 11.95 -2.94 -1.16
CA ALA A 5 10.83 -3.22 -2.06
C ALA A 5 9.54 -3.46 -1.25
N CYS A 6 8.46 -2.84 -1.69
CA CYS A 6 7.13 -2.99 -1.10
C CYS A 6 6.71 -4.46 -1.04
N SER A 7 6.92 -5.22 -2.11
CA SER A 7 6.62 -6.67 -2.19
C SER A 7 7.19 -7.53 -1.05
N ALA A 8 8.24 -7.06 -0.35
CA ALA A 8 8.85 -7.79 0.75
C ALA A 8 8.46 -7.26 2.14
N CYS A 9 7.69 -6.17 2.19
CA CYS A 9 7.27 -5.46 3.39
C CYS A 9 5.95 -6.04 3.93
N ALA A 10 5.83 -6.14 5.25
CA ALA A 10 4.61 -6.61 5.89
C ALA A 10 3.40 -5.74 5.52
N PHE A 11 3.59 -4.43 5.34
CA PHE A 11 2.52 -3.49 5.01
C PHE A 11 2.02 -3.55 3.56
N TYR A 12 2.67 -4.33 2.69
CA TYR A 12 2.26 -4.43 1.31
C TYR A 12 1.14 -5.44 1.14
N GLU A 13 0.09 -5.00 0.45
CA GLU A 13 -1.10 -5.78 0.20
C GLU A 13 -1.28 -5.91 -1.32
N ASP A 14 -1.02 -7.11 -1.87
CA ASP A 14 -1.03 -7.44 -3.31
C ASP A 14 -2.43 -7.35 -3.97
N HIS A 15 -3.48 -7.07 -3.18
CA HIS A 15 -4.83 -6.98 -3.71
C HIS A 15 -5.09 -5.64 -4.41
N VAL A 16 -5.89 -5.70 -5.47
CA VAL A 16 -6.46 -4.52 -6.10
C VAL A 16 -7.53 -3.91 -5.19
N ALA A 17 -7.17 -2.97 -4.31
CA ALA A 17 -8.18 -2.03 -3.81
C ALA A 17 -8.23 -0.78 -4.70
N ASN A 18 -9.30 0.00 -4.52
CA ASN A 18 -9.63 1.18 -5.31
C ASN A 18 -10.12 0.87 -6.74
N SER A 19 -10.61 -0.35 -7.00
CA SER A 19 -11.15 -0.79 -8.31
C SER A 19 -10.18 -0.63 -9.49
N ALA A 20 -8.87 -0.51 -9.23
CA ALA A 20 -7.84 -0.31 -10.24
C ALA A 20 -7.40 -1.65 -10.85
N SER A 21 -8.31 -2.37 -11.52
CA SER A 21 -8.03 -3.67 -12.16
C SER A 21 -7.00 -3.62 -13.29
N THR A 22 -6.39 -2.46 -13.54
CA THR A 22 -5.58 -2.15 -14.72
C THR A 22 -4.10 -1.94 -14.44
N LEU A 23 -3.66 -2.02 -13.18
CA LEU A 23 -2.25 -1.83 -12.81
C LEU A 23 -1.61 -3.17 -12.46
N SER A 24 -1.01 -3.83 -13.45
CA SER A 24 -0.13 -4.98 -13.22
C SER A 24 1.01 -4.60 -12.27
N ASP A 25 1.45 -5.53 -11.41
CA ASP A 25 2.54 -5.30 -10.44
C ASP A 25 2.27 -4.19 -9.40
N SER A 26 0.99 -3.93 -9.09
CA SER A 26 0.60 -2.90 -8.13
C SER A 26 -0.22 -3.49 -6.99
N GLY A 27 0.04 -2.98 -5.79
CA GLY A 27 -0.70 -3.30 -4.57
C GLY A 27 -0.92 -2.04 -3.74
N LEU A 28 -1.28 -2.21 -2.47
CA LEU A 28 -1.52 -1.12 -1.54
C LEU A 28 -0.43 -1.05 -0.47
N CYS A 29 -0.08 0.17 -0.09
CA CYS A 29 0.74 0.41 1.10
C CYS A 29 -0.15 0.65 2.32
N ARG A 30 -0.25 -0.33 3.22
CA ARG A 30 -1.07 -0.27 4.45
C ARG A 30 -0.39 0.43 5.63
N ALA A 31 0.86 0.87 5.45
CA ALA A 31 1.56 1.70 6.44
C ALA A 31 0.95 3.11 6.55
N ASN A 32 0.30 3.57 5.48
CA ASN A 32 -0.32 4.88 5.40
C ASN A 32 -1.84 4.73 5.30
N PRO A 33 -2.64 5.36 6.16
CA PRO A 33 -4.09 5.27 6.10
C PRO A 33 -4.66 5.79 4.76
N PRO A 34 -5.92 5.43 4.42
CA PRO A 34 -6.56 5.90 3.20
C PRO A 34 -6.55 7.43 3.09
N VAL A 35 -6.21 7.93 1.91
CA VAL A 35 -6.22 9.35 1.60
C VAL A 35 -7.67 9.79 1.38
N THR A 36 -8.06 10.84 2.10
CA THR A 36 -9.38 11.47 1.96
C THR A 36 -9.62 11.92 0.53
N GLN A 37 -10.80 11.62 0.03
CA GLN A 37 -11.26 12.05 -1.28
C GLN A 37 -11.85 13.46 -1.21
N LYS A 38 -12.02 14.07 -2.39
CA LYS A 38 -12.53 15.45 -2.52
C LYS A 38 -13.97 15.59 -2.01
N ASP A 39 -14.76 14.53 -2.12
CA ASP A 39 -16.14 14.46 -1.67
C ASP A 39 -16.22 13.85 -0.26
N ALA A 40 -16.84 14.57 0.67
CA ALA A 40 -16.89 14.19 2.09
C ALA A 40 -17.59 12.84 2.36
N ASP A 41 -18.47 12.39 1.46
CA ASP A 41 -19.22 11.13 1.59
C ASP A 41 -18.50 9.92 0.96
N THR A 42 -17.38 10.16 0.26
CA THR A 42 -16.66 9.08 -0.44
C THR A 42 -15.62 8.42 0.46
N ARG A 43 -15.52 7.09 0.38
CA ARG A 43 -14.48 6.33 1.09
C ARG A 43 -13.10 6.77 0.61
N GLY A 44 -12.16 6.90 1.54
CA GLY A 44 -10.76 7.15 1.22
C GLY A 44 -10.13 6.01 0.43
N TYR A 45 -9.11 6.32 -0.37
CA TYR A 45 -8.35 5.33 -1.12
C TYR A 45 -7.02 5.05 -0.45
N TRP A 46 -6.69 3.77 -0.32
CA TRP A 46 -5.34 3.39 0.10
C TRP A 46 -4.33 3.80 -0.97
N PRO A 47 -3.11 4.21 -0.59
CA PRO A 47 -2.06 4.51 -1.57
C PRO A 47 -1.71 3.26 -2.39
N VAL A 48 -1.79 3.38 -3.71
CA VAL A 48 -1.34 2.34 -4.65
C VAL A 48 0.16 2.49 -4.87
N VAL A 49 0.90 1.39 -4.79
CA VAL A 49 2.36 1.33 -4.97
C VAL A 49 2.72 0.14 -5.85
N GLN A 50 3.82 0.23 -6.59
CA GLN A 50 4.36 -0.90 -7.33
C GLN A 50 5.06 -1.88 -6.38
N SER A 51 5.13 -3.15 -6.75
CA SER A 51 5.84 -4.19 -6.00
C SER A 51 7.31 -3.83 -5.72
N SER A 52 7.91 -3.04 -6.61
CA SER A 52 9.29 -2.60 -6.59
C SER A 52 9.52 -1.23 -5.92
N ASP A 53 8.44 -0.53 -5.52
CA ASP A 53 8.55 0.77 -4.86
C ASP A 53 9.26 0.68 -3.50
N TRP A 54 9.81 1.82 -3.07
CA TRP A 54 10.45 1.97 -1.77
C TRP A 54 10.16 3.33 -1.15
N CYS A 55 9.46 3.32 0.00
CA CYS A 55 9.07 4.55 0.71
C CYS A 55 10.03 4.96 1.84
N GLY A 56 11.13 4.25 2.05
CA GLY A 56 12.07 4.51 3.16
C GLY A 56 11.75 3.77 4.46
N GLN A 57 10.65 3.01 4.53
CA GLN A 57 10.25 2.23 5.70
C GLN A 57 10.04 0.76 5.36
N TYR A 58 10.51 -0.14 6.24
CA TYR A 58 10.38 -1.58 6.09
C TYR A 58 9.94 -2.22 7.40
N ALA A 59 8.97 -3.13 7.34
CA ALA A 59 8.59 -3.98 8.46
C ALA A 59 8.52 -5.44 8.01
N THR A 60 8.94 -6.35 8.89
CA THR A 60 8.85 -7.80 8.68
C THR A 60 7.56 -8.39 9.24
N SER A 61 6.85 -7.67 10.10
CA SER A 61 5.57 -8.08 10.67
C SER A 61 4.74 -6.84 11.04
N PHE A 62 3.42 -6.96 10.96
CA PHE A 62 2.53 -6.02 11.62
C PHE A 62 2.62 -6.30 13.12
N ALA A 63 3.13 -5.36 13.90
CA ALA A 63 2.92 -5.42 15.34
C ALA A 63 1.41 -5.25 15.56
N ALA A 64 0.73 -6.33 15.95
CA ALA A 64 -0.62 -6.23 16.49
C ALA A 64 -0.49 -5.52 17.84
N GLU A 65 -1.04 -4.32 17.93
CA GLU A 65 -1.21 -3.61 19.20
C GLU A 65 -2.25 -4.31 20.09
#